data_AF-A0A3N5MSF9-F1
#
_entry.id   AF-A0A3N5MSF9-F1
#
_cell.length_a   1.000
_cell.length_b   1.000
_cell.length_c   1.000
_cell.angle_alpha   90.00
_cell.angle_beta   90.00
_cell.angle_gamma   90.00
#
_symmetry.space_group_name_H-M   'P 1'
#
loop_
_entity.id
_entity.type
_entity.pdbx_description
1 polymer ?
#
loop_
_entity_poly.entity_id
_entity_poly.type
_entity_poly.pdbx_seq_one_letter_code
_entity_poly.pdbx_strand_id
1 'polypeptide(L)'
;MNLQKILFMVSIVFLLVSSSAVVAAGDFDWIQDFNIRAEADPSGFRARLAARFNIGDTQITAVISNVERPADAYMVLRLGEMSAKPTDYVIEKYKTGKGKGWGALAQSLGIKPGSKEFHALKRGSDFYDDNDKGKGKDKGKGKGKGRD
;
A
#
# COMPACT_ATOMS: atom_id res chain seq x y z
N MET A 1 14.59 -1.36 51.83
CA MET A 1 14.98 -1.97 50.54
C MET A 1 16.37 -1.47 50.18
N ASN A 2 17.33 -2.36 49.94
CA ASN A 2 18.74 -1.96 49.78
C ASN A 2 18.93 -1.19 48.45
N LEU A 3 19.78 -0.15 48.45
CA LEU A 3 20.02 0.73 47.30
C LEU A 3 20.39 -0.05 46.01
N GLN A 4 21.17 -1.12 46.15
CA GLN A 4 21.49 -2.02 45.04
C GLN A 4 20.25 -2.67 44.41
N LYS A 5 19.23 -3.03 45.20
CA LYS A 5 17.98 -3.63 44.71
C LYS A 5 17.10 -2.59 44.00
N ILE A 6 17.16 -1.33 44.45
CA ILE A 6 16.45 -0.21 43.81
C ILE A 6 17.09 0.07 42.44
N LEU A 7 18.41 0.16 42.36
CA LEU A 7 19.13 0.35 41.10
C LEU A 7 18.88 -0.80 40.11
N PHE A 8 18.85 -2.05 40.60
CA PHE A 8 18.54 -3.20 39.76
C PHE A 8 17.11 -3.17 39.21
N MET A 9 16.12 -2.78 40.04
CA MET A 9 14.73 -2.62 39.61
C MET A 9 14.56 -1.48 38.59
N VAL A 10 15.25 -0.35 38.78
CA VAL A 10 15.20 0.77 37.83
C VAL A 10 15.80 0.38 36.47
N SER A 11 16.92 -0.36 36.46
CA SER A 11 17.51 -0.86 35.21
C SER A 11 16.62 -1.86 34.47
N ILE A 12 15.90 -2.74 35.18
CA ILE A 12 14.96 -3.69 34.57
C ILE A 12 13.74 -2.96 33.96
N VAL A 13 13.23 -1.93 34.64
CA VAL A 13 12.13 -1.11 34.13
C VAL A 13 12.57 -0.29 32.91
N PHE A 14 13.81 0.20 32.87
CA PHE A 14 14.36 0.93 31.72
C PHE A 14 14.56 0.04 30.48
N LEU A 15 14.96 -1.22 30.69
CA LEU A 15 15.10 -2.23 29.63
C LEU A 15 13.75 -2.63 29.00
N LEU A 16 12.65 -2.62 29.78
CA LEU A 16 11.31 -2.97 29.28
C LEU A 16 10.66 -1.88 28.41
N VAL A 17 11.11 -0.62 28.52
CA VAL A 17 10.55 0.51 27.75
C VAL A 17 11.25 0.71 26.39
N SER A 18 12.37 0.02 26.14
CA SER A 18 13.24 0.31 24.98
C SER A 18 12.86 -0.43 23.67
N SER A 19 11.79 -1.23 23.65
CA SER A 19 11.45 -2.08 22.51
C SER A 19 10.39 -1.48 21.59
N SER A 20 10.65 -0.30 21.03
CA SER A 20 9.99 0.10 19.78
C SER A 20 11.05 0.21 18.71
N ALA A 21 11.46 -0.94 18.15
CA ALA A 21 12.17 -0.94 16.89
C ALA A 21 11.25 -0.27 15.87
N VAL A 22 11.58 0.95 15.46
CA VAL A 22 10.95 1.60 14.30
C VAL A 22 11.48 0.86 13.08
N VAL A 23 10.90 -0.30 12.80
CA VAL A 23 11.11 -0.98 11.54
C VAL A 23 10.59 -0.02 10.49
N ALA A 24 11.49 0.53 9.68
CA ALA A 24 11.11 1.27 8.48
C ALA A 24 10.16 0.36 7.70
N ALA A 25 8.88 0.71 7.68
CA ALA A 25 7.88 -0.10 7.04
C ALA A 25 8.17 -0.09 5.55
N GLY A 26 8.71 -1.20 5.05
CA GLY A 26 8.97 -1.38 3.62
C GLY A 26 7.70 -1.12 2.82
N ASP A 27 7.85 -0.44 1.69
CA ASP A 27 6.82 -0.36 0.67
C ASP A 27 6.48 -1.77 0.16
N PHE A 28 5.30 -1.93 -0.46
CA PHE A 28 4.98 -3.19 -1.12
C PHE A 28 5.87 -3.37 -2.35
N ASP A 29 6.30 -4.60 -2.62
CA ASP A 29 7.25 -4.93 -3.69
C ASP A 29 6.85 -4.37 -5.07
N TRP A 30 5.54 -4.25 -5.33
CA TRP A 30 5.01 -3.75 -6.60
C TRP A 30 5.04 -2.23 -6.75
N ILE A 31 5.28 -1.45 -5.69
CA ILE A 31 5.21 0.02 -5.71
C ILE A 31 6.25 0.63 -6.64
N GLN A 32 7.45 0.04 -6.73
CA GLN A 32 8.50 0.56 -7.59
C GLN A 32 8.10 0.50 -9.06
N ASP A 33 7.71 -0.69 -9.54
CA ASP A 33 7.23 -0.90 -10.91
C ASP A 33 6.00 -0.05 -11.24
N PHE A 34 5.12 0.15 -10.25
CA PHE A 34 3.95 1.01 -10.40
C PHE A 34 4.35 2.45 -10.72
N ASN A 35 5.29 3.03 -9.97
CA ASN A 35 5.75 4.39 -10.18
C ASN A 35 6.38 4.56 -11.57
N ILE A 36 7.26 3.64 -11.97
CA ILE A 36 7.90 3.66 -13.29
C ILE A 36 6.86 3.70 -14.42
N ARG A 37 5.83 2.84 -14.35
CA ARG A 37 4.76 2.81 -15.36
C ARG A 37 3.92 4.09 -15.37
N ALA A 38 3.60 4.61 -14.17
CA ALA A 38 2.79 5.82 -14.05
C ALA A 38 3.55 7.07 -14.55
N GLU A 39 4.86 7.14 -14.30
CA GLU A 39 5.72 8.22 -14.75
C GLU A 39 5.97 8.17 -16.26
N ALA A 40 5.99 6.98 -16.85
CA ALA A 40 6.11 6.79 -18.30
C ALA A 40 4.88 7.28 -19.09
N ASP A 41 3.69 7.25 -18.49
CA ASP A 41 2.46 7.80 -19.07
C ASP A 41 1.58 8.51 -18.03
N PRO A 42 1.90 9.77 -17.67
CA PRO A 42 1.15 10.52 -16.66
C PRO A 42 -0.30 10.77 -17.07
N SER A 43 -0.56 10.90 -18.38
CA SER A 43 -1.91 11.15 -18.91
C SER A 43 -2.80 9.92 -18.81
N GLY A 44 -2.31 8.75 -19.23
CA GLY A 44 -3.00 7.48 -19.09
C GLY A 44 -3.11 7.04 -17.63
N PHE A 45 -2.13 7.38 -16.79
CA PHE A 45 -2.24 7.20 -15.34
C PHE A 45 -3.45 7.95 -14.76
N ARG A 46 -3.59 9.25 -15.06
CA ARG A 46 -4.74 10.06 -14.61
C ARG A 46 -6.06 9.51 -15.13
N ALA A 47 -6.15 9.19 -16.42
CA ALA A 47 -7.36 8.64 -17.03
C ALA A 47 -7.77 7.30 -16.39
N ARG A 48 -6.81 6.44 -16.07
CA ARG A 48 -7.05 5.15 -15.42
C ARG A 48 -7.47 5.31 -13.96
N LEU A 49 -6.90 6.26 -13.21
CA LEU A 49 -7.41 6.63 -11.88
C LEU A 49 -8.87 7.07 -11.94
N ALA A 50 -9.20 7.95 -12.89
CA ALA A 50 -10.56 8.43 -13.12
C ALA A 50 -11.53 7.26 -13.32
N ALA A 51 -11.18 6.36 -14.25
CA ALA A 51 -12.02 5.22 -14.62
C ALA A 51 -12.14 4.19 -13.48
N ARG A 52 -11.04 3.82 -12.82
CA ARG A 52 -11.02 2.76 -11.80
C ARG A 52 -11.77 3.16 -10.53
N PHE A 53 -11.63 4.41 -10.09
CA PHE A 53 -12.26 4.91 -8.86
C PHE A 53 -13.55 5.68 -9.12
N ASN A 54 -13.95 5.87 -10.39
CA ASN A 54 -15.10 6.66 -10.80
C ASN A 54 -15.08 8.09 -10.20
N ILE A 55 -13.94 8.76 -10.35
CA ILE A 55 -13.68 10.11 -9.81
C ILE A 55 -13.39 11.13 -10.93
N GLY A 56 -13.76 12.38 -10.70
CA GLY A 56 -13.55 13.47 -11.66
C GLY A 56 -12.17 14.14 -11.55
N ASP A 57 -11.83 14.95 -12.56
CA ASP A 57 -10.53 15.59 -12.72
C ASP A 57 -10.11 16.49 -11.53
N THR A 58 -11.06 17.16 -10.89
CA THR A 58 -10.82 17.97 -9.69
C THR A 58 -10.31 17.12 -8.54
N GLN A 59 -10.91 15.96 -8.31
CA GLN A 59 -10.52 15.05 -7.23
C GLN A 59 -9.18 14.37 -7.54
N ILE A 60 -8.94 13.99 -8.80
CA ILE A 60 -7.65 13.44 -9.26
C ILE A 60 -6.53 14.43 -9.01
N THR A 61 -6.75 15.69 -9.40
CA THR A 61 -5.77 16.76 -9.20
C THR A 61 -5.52 16.99 -7.73
N ALA A 62 -6.56 17.03 -6.90
CA ALA A 62 -6.42 17.14 -5.45
C ALA A 62 -5.59 15.98 -4.87
N VAL A 63 -5.82 14.73 -5.27
CA VAL A 63 -5.02 13.60 -4.78
C VAL A 63 -3.56 13.73 -5.20
N ILE A 64 -3.30 13.92 -6.50
CA ILE A 64 -1.94 13.96 -7.06
C ILE A 64 -1.13 15.12 -6.45
N SER A 65 -1.74 16.28 -6.20
CA SER A 65 -1.07 17.43 -5.58
C SER A 65 -0.78 17.24 -4.07
N ASN A 66 -1.32 16.20 -3.43
CA ASN A 66 -1.17 15.97 -1.99
C ASN A 66 -0.31 14.75 -1.64
N VAL A 67 0.22 14.05 -2.63
CA VAL A 67 1.05 12.86 -2.45
C VAL A 67 2.41 13.03 -3.13
N GLU A 68 3.40 12.22 -2.73
CA GLU A 68 4.77 12.35 -3.25
C GLU A 68 5.00 11.56 -4.53
N ARG A 69 4.33 10.41 -4.68
CA ARG A 69 4.55 9.47 -5.80
C ARG A 69 3.24 9.01 -6.42
N PRO A 70 3.21 8.60 -7.70
CA PRO A 70 2.00 8.07 -8.32
C PRO A 70 1.38 6.87 -7.59
N ALA A 71 2.19 5.95 -7.08
CA ALA A 71 1.70 4.82 -6.28
C ALA A 71 0.98 5.30 -5.00
N ASP A 72 1.44 6.38 -4.39
CA ASP A 72 0.81 6.96 -3.20
C ASP A 72 -0.61 7.49 -3.54
N ALA A 73 -0.81 8.07 -4.74
CA ALA A 73 -2.14 8.51 -5.20
C ALA A 73 -3.10 7.33 -5.31
N TYR A 74 -2.64 6.23 -5.92
CA TYR A 74 -3.42 4.98 -5.98
C TYR A 74 -3.68 4.42 -4.59
N MET A 75 -2.67 4.42 -3.70
CA MET A 75 -2.80 3.89 -2.34
C MET A 75 -3.82 4.67 -1.51
N VAL A 76 -3.82 6.00 -1.58
CA VAL A 76 -4.81 6.85 -0.90
C VAL A 76 -6.23 6.51 -1.38
N LEU A 77 -6.43 6.40 -2.70
CA LEU A 77 -7.74 6.09 -3.27
C LEU A 77 -8.20 4.67 -2.93
N ARG A 78 -7.30 3.69 -3.06
CA ARG A 78 -7.58 2.27 -2.78
C ARG A 78 -7.87 2.03 -1.30
N LEU A 79 -7.13 2.66 -0.39
CA LEU A 79 -7.40 2.56 1.04
C LEU A 79 -8.70 3.29 1.42
N GLY A 80 -9.06 4.39 0.75
CA GLY A 80 -10.36 5.04 0.90
C GLY A 80 -11.52 4.14 0.48
N GLU A 81 -11.41 3.50 -0.69
CA GLU A 81 -12.39 2.52 -1.19
C GLU A 81 -12.55 1.34 -0.20
N MET A 82 -11.44 0.75 0.25
CA MET A 82 -11.44 -0.39 1.18
C MET A 82 -12.00 -0.05 2.57
N SER A 83 -11.82 1.18 3.03
CA SER A 83 -12.29 1.64 4.35
C SER A 83 -13.64 2.36 4.31
N ALA A 84 -14.21 2.54 3.11
CA ALA A 84 -15.37 3.39 2.86
C ALA A 84 -15.21 4.80 3.47
N LYS A 85 -14.00 5.36 3.38
CA LYS A 85 -13.68 6.70 3.89
C LYS A 85 -13.54 7.71 2.74
N PRO A 86 -14.00 8.96 2.95
CA PRO A 86 -13.77 10.06 2.01
C PRO A 86 -12.28 10.26 1.69
N THR A 87 -11.96 10.60 0.44
CA THR A 87 -10.58 10.73 -0.04
C THR A 87 -9.80 11.81 0.71
N ASP A 88 -10.44 12.94 1.01
CA ASP A 88 -9.87 14.05 1.79
C ASP A 88 -9.44 13.60 3.20
N TYR A 89 -10.28 12.81 3.88
CA TYR A 89 -9.93 12.22 5.17
C TYR A 89 -8.72 11.28 5.07
N VAL A 90 -8.64 10.47 4.00
CA VAL A 90 -7.49 9.58 3.79
C VAL A 90 -6.22 10.37 3.49
N ILE A 91 -6.30 11.45 2.71
CA ILE A 91 -5.17 12.37 2.47
C ILE A 91 -4.67 12.97 3.78
N GLU A 92 -5.56 13.40 4.67
CA GLU A 92 -5.19 13.92 5.99
C GLU A 92 -4.45 12.86 6.83
N LYS A 93 -4.95 11.62 6.84
CA LYS A 93 -4.28 10.50 7.53
C LYS A 93 -2.94 10.13 6.90
N TYR A 94 -2.83 10.18 5.58
CA TYR A 94 -1.56 9.97 4.88
C TYR A 94 -0.52 11.01 5.30
N LYS A 95 -0.90 12.30 5.30
CA LYS A 95 0.01 13.40 5.69
C LYS A 95 0.49 13.29 7.14
N THR A 96 -0.42 12.99 8.07
CA THR A 96 -0.11 12.87 9.50
C THR A 96 0.57 11.53 9.85
N GLY A 97 0.45 10.53 8.97
CA GLY A 97 1.02 9.19 9.11
C GLY A 97 2.27 8.92 8.27
N LYS A 98 2.88 9.94 7.66
CA LYS A 98 4.08 9.78 6.81
C LYS A 98 5.18 9.00 7.54
N GLY A 99 5.86 8.12 6.80
CA GLY A 99 6.94 7.27 7.31
C GLY A 99 6.51 6.05 8.15
N LYS A 100 5.21 5.90 8.48
CA LYS A 100 4.70 4.74 9.24
C LYS A 100 4.35 3.53 8.36
N GLY A 101 4.37 3.71 7.05
CA GLY A 101 4.03 2.70 6.04
C GLY A 101 2.53 2.46 5.86
N TRP A 102 2.21 1.73 4.80
CA TRP A 102 0.83 1.52 4.34
C TRP A 102 -0.03 0.71 5.30
N GLY A 103 0.57 -0.24 6.03
CA GLY A 103 -0.13 -1.02 7.04
C GLY A 103 -0.65 -0.17 8.19
N ALA A 104 0.15 0.78 8.67
CA ALA A 104 -0.25 1.69 9.73
C ALA A 104 -1.36 2.65 9.26
N LEU A 105 -1.25 3.17 8.03
CA LEU A 105 -2.31 3.99 7.44
C LEU A 105 -3.61 3.19 7.31
N ALA A 106 -3.56 1.98 6.74
CA ALA A 106 -4.71 1.11 6.60
C ALA A 106 -5.39 0.83 7.95
N GLN A 107 -4.60 0.50 8.97
CA GLN A 107 -5.10 0.27 10.32
C GLN A 107 -5.76 1.53 10.90
N SER A 108 -5.18 2.72 10.70
CA SER A 108 -5.75 3.99 11.16
C SER A 108 -7.09 4.35 10.51
N LEU A 109 -7.36 3.79 9.33
CA LEU A 109 -8.63 3.93 8.60
C LEU A 109 -9.67 2.88 9.01
N GLY A 110 -9.30 1.92 9.87
CA GLY A 110 -10.16 0.85 10.34
C GLY A 110 -10.11 -0.44 9.51
N ILE A 111 -9.17 -0.55 8.56
CA ILE A 111 -8.96 -1.79 7.81
C ILE A 111 -8.32 -2.82 8.75
N LYS A 112 -8.98 -3.98 8.91
CA LYS A 112 -8.50 -5.02 9.81
C LYS A 112 -7.17 -5.58 9.30
N PRO A 113 -6.13 -5.65 10.16
CA PRO A 113 -4.93 -6.43 9.86
C PRO A 113 -5.33 -7.86 9.51
N GLY A 114 -4.77 -8.39 8.43
CA GLY A 114 -5.10 -9.75 7.97
C GLY A 114 -6.41 -9.88 7.17
N SER A 115 -7.11 -8.77 6.88
CA SER A 115 -8.24 -8.81 5.95
C SER A 115 -7.82 -9.33 4.57
N LYS A 116 -8.74 -10.04 3.90
CA LYS A 116 -8.50 -10.65 2.58
C LYS A 116 -8.11 -9.59 1.55
N GLU A 117 -8.77 -8.44 1.62
CA GLU A 117 -8.59 -7.29 0.75
C GLU A 117 -7.21 -6.66 0.97
N PHE A 118 -6.78 -6.49 2.22
CA PHE A 118 -5.45 -5.93 2.50
C PHE A 118 -4.33 -6.91 2.14
N HIS A 119 -4.54 -8.21 2.35
CA HIS A 119 -3.61 -9.22 1.84
C HIS A 119 -3.52 -9.23 0.32
N ALA A 120 -4.63 -9.01 -0.39
CA ALA A 120 -4.62 -8.85 -1.84
C ALA A 120 -3.81 -7.62 -2.25
N LEU A 121 -4.04 -6.48 -1.59
CA LEU A 121 -3.31 -5.25 -1.86
C LEU A 121 -1.80 -5.38 -1.66
N LYS A 122 -1.35 -6.14 -0.65
CA LYS A 122 0.09 -6.42 -0.45
C LYS A 122 0.72 -7.21 -1.60
N ARG A 123 -0.07 -8.05 -2.28
CA ARG A 123 0.42 -8.90 -3.39
C ARG A 123 0.44 -8.16 -4.73
N GLY A 124 -0.31 -7.08 -4.87
CA GLY A 124 -0.40 -6.34 -6.13
C GLY A 124 -1.46 -5.25 -6.11
N SER A 125 -1.36 -4.36 -7.10
CA SER A 125 -2.42 -3.43 -7.46
C SER A 125 -3.30 -4.01 -8.56
N ASP A 126 -4.61 -3.78 -8.52
CA ASP A 126 -5.52 -4.11 -9.62
C ASP A 126 -5.51 -3.03 -10.73
N PHE A 127 -4.53 -2.12 -10.70
CA PHE A 127 -4.50 -0.93 -11.53
C PHE A 127 -4.02 -1.20 -12.96
N TYR A 128 -2.98 -2.04 -13.12
CA TYR A 128 -2.39 -2.36 -14.44
C TYR A 128 -2.80 -3.74 -14.98
N ASP A 129 -3.62 -4.50 -14.26
CA ASP A 129 -3.93 -5.90 -14.58
C ASP A 129 -4.81 -6.06 -15.84
N ASP A 130 -5.51 -5.01 -16.26
CA ASP A 130 -6.57 -5.14 -17.26
C ASP A 130 -6.14 -5.05 -18.73
N ASN A 131 -4.93 -4.59 -19.10
CA ASN A 131 -4.66 -4.26 -20.52
C ASN A 131 -3.24 -4.49 -21.08
N ASP A 132 -2.39 -5.31 -20.45
CA ASP A 132 -1.11 -5.75 -21.06
C ASP A 132 -1.18 -7.15 -21.71
N LYS A 133 -2.38 -7.71 -21.87
CA LYS A 133 -2.59 -8.87 -22.75
C LYS A 133 -2.76 -8.40 -24.19
N GLY A 134 -1.66 -7.88 -24.74
CA GLY A 134 -1.46 -7.91 -26.18
C GLY A 134 -1.73 -9.33 -26.69
N LYS A 135 -2.55 -9.43 -27.73
CA LYS A 135 -2.89 -10.66 -28.45
C LYS A 135 -1.61 -11.40 -28.90
N GLY A 136 -1.10 -12.30 -28.07
CA GLY A 136 -0.13 -13.34 -28.44
C GLY A 136 -0.84 -14.67 -28.62
N LYS A 137 -1.10 -15.03 -29.87
CA LYS A 137 -1.70 -16.31 -30.28
C LYS A 137 -0.80 -17.50 -29.90
N ASP A 138 -1.39 -18.45 -29.17
CA ASP A 138 -1.41 -19.90 -29.43
C ASP A 138 -0.12 -20.77 -29.45
N LYS A 139 -0.35 -22.06 -29.14
CA LYS A 139 0.51 -23.27 -29.21
C LYS A 139 1.51 -23.49 -28.07
N GLY A 140 1.49 -24.61 -27.33
CA GLY A 140 0.71 -25.83 -27.51
C GLY A 140 0.78 -26.77 -26.30
N LYS A 141 -0.29 -27.57 -26.15
CA LYS A 141 -0.44 -28.68 -25.21
C LYS A 141 0.61 -29.76 -25.46
N GLY A 142 1.57 -29.91 -24.55
CA GLY A 142 2.34 -31.14 -24.37
C GLY A 142 1.54 -32.12 -23.51
N LYS A 143 0.76 -33.00 -24.15
CA LYS A 143 0.04 -34.10 -23.47
C LYS A 143 1.03 -35.27 -23.31
N GLY A 144 1.68 -35.37 -22.15
CA GLY A 144 2.53 -36.50 -21.80
C GLY A 144 1.70 -37.79 -21.77
N LYS A 145 2.00 -38.70 -22.68
CA LYS A 145 1.38 -40.03 -22.77
C LYS A 145 2.44 -41.03 -22.30
N GLY A 146 2.37 -41.40 -21.02
CA GLY A 146 3.12 -42.53 -20.48
C GLY A 146 2.36 -43.83 -20.75
N ARG A 147 2.82 -44.57 -21.76
CA ARG A 147 2.92 -46.03 -21.77
C ARG A 147 4.44 -46.24 -21.94
N ASP A 148 5.12 -47.04 -21.14
CA ASP A 148 4.95 -48.49 -20.96
C ASP A 148 5.41 -48.92 -19.56
#